data_AF-A0A6B3H2F4-F1
#
_entry.id   AF-A0A6B3H2F4-F1
#
_cell.length_a   1.000
_cell.length_b   1.000
_cell.length_c   1.000
_cell.angle_alpha   90.00
_cell.angle_beta   90.00
_cell.angle_gamma   90.00
#
_symmetry.space_group_name_H-M   'P 1'
#
loop_
_entity.id
_entity.type
_entity.pdbx_description
1 polymer ?
#
loop_
_entity_poly.entity_id
_entity_poly.type
_entity_poly.pdbx_seq_one_letter_code
_entity_poly.pdbx_strand_id
1 'polypeptide(L)'
;LHVDDLAAACVRLLEAYDGDAPVNIGCGDDLTIRELAHTIAEVTGYQGRIGWDTSKPDGTPRKLLDVSRLTSLGFKPQIPLRDGIARTYA
;
A
#
# COMPACT_ATOMS: atom_id res chain seq x y z
N LEU A 1 -0.98 0.24 1.13
CA LEU A 1 -2.20 -0.21 1.84
C LEU A 1 -2.62 0.87 2.82
N HIS A 2 -3.88 1.30 2.79
CA HIS A 2 -4.40 2.25 3.78
C HIS A 2 -4.64 1.54 5.13
N VAL A 3 -4.52 2.26 6.25
CA VAL A 3 -4.65 1.66 7.60
C VAL A 3 -6.03 1.08 7.87
N ASP A 4 -7.09 1.71 7.36
CA ASP A 4 -8.45 1.16 7.52
C ASP A 4 -8.66 -0.16 6.76
N ASP A 5 -8.03 -0.32 5.58
CA ASP A 5 -8.06 -1.61 4.88
C ASP A 5 -7.29 -2.68 5.68
N LEU A 6 -6.17 -2.31 6.33
CA LEU A 6 -5.46 -3.21 7.23
C LEU A 6 -6.34 -3.61 8.42
N ALA A 7 -7.03 -2.67 9.05
CA ALA A 7 -7.93 -2.94 10.16
C ALA A 7 -9.08 -3.89 9.74
N ALA A 8 -9.71 -3.63 8.58
CA ALA A 8 -10.75 -4.49 8.03
C ALA A 8 -10.22 -5.90 7.70
N ALA A 9 -9.00 -6.00 7.16
CA ALA A 9 -8.36 -7.30 6.90
C ALA A 9 -8.11 -8.08 8.20
N CYS A 10 -7.65 -7.41 9.26
CA CYS A 10 -7.44 -8.05 10.57
C CYS A 10 -8.74 -8.61 11.13
N VAL A 11 -9.84 -7.84 11.10
CA VAL A 11 -11.17 -8.33 11.54
C VAL A 11 -11.60 -9.55 10.73
N ARG A 12 -11.50 -9.46 9.39
CA ARG A 12 -11.84 -10.58 8.48
C ARG A 12 -11.06 -11.85 8.80
N LEU A 13 -9.76 -11.73 9.09
CA LEU A 13 -8.89 -12.86 9.42
C LEU A 13 -9.24 -13.47 10.77
N LEU A 14 -9.55 -12.65 11.78
CA LEU A 14 -10.00 -13.13 13.09
C LEU A 14 -11.32 -13.92 12.99
N GLU A 15 -12.19 -13.58 12.04
CA GLU A 15 -13.49 -14.22 11.87
C GLU A 15 -13.47 -15.51 11.04
N ALA A 16 -12.50 -15.70 10.13
CA ALA A 16 -12.56 -16.84 9.20
C ALA A 16 -11.22 -17.45 8.78
N TYR A 17 -10.14 -17.16 9.49
CA TYR A 17 -8.88 -17.86 9.26
C TYR A 17 -8.43 -18.56 10.54
N ASP A 18 -8.42 -19.90 10.51
CA ASP A 18 -8.04 -20.79 11.59
C ASP A 18 -6.75 -21.59 11.28
N GLY A 19 -6.06 -21.25 10.19
CA GLY A 19 -4.81 -21.88 9.79
C GLY A 19 -3.61 -21.47 10.64
N ASP A 20 -2.57 -22.29 10.60
CA ASP A 20 -1.31 -22.11 11.35
C ASP A 20 -0.27 -21.23 10.62
N ALA A 21 -0.44 -21.03 9.32
CA ALA A 21 0.47 -20.22 8.51
C ALA A 21 0.15 -18.71 8.63
N PRO A 22 1.17 -17.82 8.60
CA PRO A 22 0.95 -16.38 8.57
C PRO A 22 0.25 -15.93 7.28
N VAL A 23 -0.56 -14.88 7.34
CA VAL A 23 -1.23 -14.31 6.16
C VAL A 23 -0.66 -12.93 5.84
N ASN A 24 -0.22 -12.75 4.59
CA ASN A 24 0.21 -11.44 4.10
C ASN A 24 -1.00 -10.52 3.92
N ILE A 25 -0.91 -9.30 4.45
CA ILE A 25 -1.89 -8.23 4.21
C ILE A 25 -1.23 -7.14 3.36
N GLY A 26 -1.72 -6.96 2.14
CA GLY A 26 -1.15 -6.03 1.16
C GLY A 26 -2.11 -5.76 0.01
N CYS A 27 -1.66 -4.97 -0.96
CA CYS A 27 -2.47 -4.61 -2.13
C CYS A 27 -2.36 -5.59 -3.30
N GLY A 28 -1.29 -6.40 -3.36
CA GLY A 28 -1.02 -7.30 -4.49
C GLY A 28 -0.36 -6.65 -5.70
N ASP A 29 -0.31 -5.31 -5.73
CA ASP A 29 0.35 -4.51 -6.76
C ASP A 29 1.43 -3.61 -6.14
N ASP A 30 2.43 -3.21 -6.94
CA ASP A 30 3.49 -2.28 -6.57
C ASP A 30 3.47 -0.99 -7.40
N LEU A 31 4.29 -0.04 -6.98
CA LEU A 31 4.54 1.21 -7.68
C LEU A 31 5.98 1.67 -7.42
N THR A 32 6.50 2.51 -8.30
CA THR A 32 7.80 3.14 -8.11
C THR A 32 7.73 4.28 -7.08
N ILE A 33 8.87 4.60 -6.49
CA ILE A 33 9.00 5.79 -5.61
C ILE A 33 8.69 7.08 -6.37
N ARG A 34 8.98 7.11 -7.68
CA ARG A 34 8.67 8.25 -8.56
C ARG A 34 7.16 8.48 -8.67
N GLU A 35 6.39 7.45 -8.96
CA GLU A 35 4.92 7.54 -9.04
C GLU A 35 4.31 7.94 -7.70
N LEU A 36 4.82 7.39 -6.59
CA LEU A 36 4.37 7.77 -5.25
C LEU A 36 4.62 9.25 -4.96
N ALA A 37 5.84 9.74 -5.21
CA ALA A 37 6.20 11.13 -4.99
C ALA A 37 5.34 12.11 -5.82
N HIS A 38 5.08 11.78 -7.09
CA HIS A 38 4.19 12.57 -7.93
C HIS A 38 2.74 12.56 -7.43
N THR A 39 2.22 11.40 -7.01
CA THR A 39 0.87 11.31 -6.44
C THR A 39 0.72 12.19 -5.21
N ILE A 40 1.71 12.20 -4.31
CA ILE A 40 1.72 13.06 -3.13
C ILE A 40 1.78 14.54 -3.54
N ALA A 41 2.63 14.91 -4.50
CA ALA A 41 2.74 16.29 -4.97
C ALA A 41 1.41 16.80 -5.54
N GLU A 42 0.72 15.98 -6.33
CA GLU A 42 -0.60 16.31 -6.88
C GLU A 42 -1.65 16.49 -5.77
N VAL A 43 -1.72 15.56 -4.81
CA VAL A 43 -2.71 15.60 -3.71
C VAL A 43 -2.49 16.83 -2.82
N THR A 44 -1.24 17.20 -2.57
CA THR A 44 -0.88 18.35 -1.72
C THR A 44 -0.84 19.68 -2.47
N GLY A 45 -1.05 19.68 -3.80
CA GLY A 45 -0.98 20.88 -4.63
C GLY A 45 0.44 21.45 -4.80
N TYR A 46 1.49 20.66 -4.55
CA TYR A 46 2.88 21.09 -4.65
C TYR A 46 3.28 21.42 -6.10
N GLN A 47 3.75 22.65 -6.32
CA GLN A 47 4.14 23.17 -7.65
C GLN A 47 5.67 23.30 -7.83
N GLY A 48 6.47 22.83 -6.87
CA GLY A 48 7.92 22.89 -6.96
C GLY A 48 8.53 21.75 -7.80
N ARG A 49 9.84 21.52 -7.62
CA ARG A 49 10.57 20.46 -8.34
C ARG A 49 10.96 19.33 -7.40
N ILE A 50 10.69 18.10 -7.81
CA ILE A 50 11.15 16.88 -7.11
C ILE A 50 12.57 16.54 -7.59
N GLY A 51 13.55 16.64 -6.69
CA GLY A 51 14.94 16.26 -6.93
C GLY A 51 15.20 14.79 -6.60
N TRP A 52 16.08 14.15 -7.38
CA TRP A 52 16.47 12.74 -7.22
C TRP A 52 17.98 12.67 -6.99
N ASP A 53 18.41 12.23 -5.80
CA ASP A 53 19.84 12.06 -5.47
C ASP A 53 20.29 10.62 -5.74
N THR A 54 20.85 10.39 -6.93
CA THR A 54 21.37 9.08 -7.35
C THR A 54 22.73 8.73 -6.74
N SER A 55 23.31 9.61 -5.91
CA SER A 55 24.51 9.25 -5.13
C SER A 55 24.18 8.34 -3.94
N LYS A 56 22.91 8.26 -3.56
CA LYS A 56 22.41 7.37 -2.50
C LYS A 56 22.03 6.01 -3.08
N PRO A 57 22.29 4.91 -2.38
CA PRO A 57 21.87 3.60 -2.82
C PRO A 57 20.35 3.46 -2.72
N ASP A 58 19.76 2.80 -3.70
CA ASP A 58 18.39 2.31 -3.60
C ASP A 58 18.31 1.10 -2.64
N GLY A 59 17.11 0.87 -2.10
CA GLY A 59 16.82 -0.33 -1.33
C GLY A 59 16.62 -1.58 -2.20
N THR A 60 15.85 -2.55 -1.70
CA THR A 60 15.46 -3.71 -2.51
C THR A 60 14.66 -3.25 -3.74
N PRO A 61 15.03 -3.65 -4.97
CA PRO A 61 14.39 -3.16 -6.20
C PRO A 61 12.88 -3.40 -6.25
N ARG A 62 12.41 -4.48 -5.61
CA ARG A 62 10.99 -4.82 -5.52
C ARG A 62 10.67 -5.42 -4.15
N LYS A 63 9.63 -4.89 -3.50
CA LYS A 63 9.11 -5.41 -2.23
C LYS A 63 7.60 -5.53 -2.32
N LEU A 64 7.14 -6.65 -2.87
CA LEU A 64 5.73 -6.96 -3.09
C LEU A 64 5.34 -8.22 -2.32
N LEU A 65 4.22 -8.17 -1.62
CA LEU A 65 3.66 -9.32 -0.92
C LEU A 65 2.80 -10.15 -1.88
N ASP A 66 2.94 -11.48 -1.84
CA ASP A 66 1.93 -12.38 -2.37
C ASP A 66 0.71 -12.38 -1.43
N VAL A 67 -0.43 -11.94 -1.95
CA VAL A 67 -1.70 -11.80 -1.22
C VAL A 67 -2.73 -12.85 -1.60
N SER A 68 -2.33 -13.90 -2.34
CA SER A 68 -3.23 -14.96 -2.83
C SER A 68 -4.14 -15.54 -1.74
N ARG A 69 -3.61 -15.80 -0.55
CA ARG A 69 -4.36 -16.32 0.61
C ARG A 69 -5.39 -15.31 1.15
N LEU A 70 -5.06 -14.03 1.22
CA LEU A 70 -6.01 -13.02 1.66
C LEU A 70 -7.15 -12.87 0.64
N THR A 71 -6.81 -12.87 -0.65
CA THR A 71 -7.77 -12.80 -1.75
C THR A 71 -8.68 -14.04 -1.79
N SER A 72 -8.16 -15.24 -1.51
CA SER A 72 -8.98 -16.46 -1.46
C SER A 72 -10.01 -16.45 -0.32
N LEU A 73 -9.77 -15.64 0.72
CA LEU A 73 -10.73 -15.39 1.80
C LEU A 73 -11.77 -14.31 1.44
N GLY A 74 -11.80 -13.85 0.18
CA GLY A 74 -12.74 -12.86 -0.31
C GLY A 74 -12.43 -11.43 0.12
N PHE A 75 -11.22 -11.16 0.63
CA PHE A 75 -10.80 -9.82 1.02
C PHE A 75 -9.93 -9.17 -0.04
N LYS A 76 -10.24 -7.92 -0.38
CA LYS A 76 -9.39 -7.05 -1.20
C LYS A 76 -9.44 -5.63 -0.61
N PRO A 77 -8.30 -4.93 -0.49
CA PRO A 77 -8.28 -3.52 -0.10
C PRO A 77 -9.18 -2.68 -1.02
N GLN A 78 -9.95 -1.76 -0.43
CA GLN A 78 -10.93 -0.96 -1.16
C GLN A 78 -10.48 0.48 -1.37
N ILE A 79 -9.48 0.96 -0.63
CA ILE A 79 -9.06 2.37 -0.67
C ILE A 79 -7.93 2.55 -1.68
N PRO A 80 -8.17 3.26 -2.81
CA PRO A 80 -7.12 3.56 -3.77
C PRO A 80 -6.01 4.41 -3.14
N LEU A 81 -4.78 4.30 -3.65
CA LEU A 81 -3.62 5.00 -3.11
C LEU A 81 -3.85 6.52 -3.02
N ARG A 82 -4.34 7.14 -4.09
CA ARG A 82 -4.59 8.59 -4.15
C ARG A 82 -5.58 9.02 -3.06
N ASP A 83 -6.69 8.30 -2.94
CA ASP A 83 -7.74 8.60 -1.97
C ASP A 83 -7.21 8.42 -0.54
N GLY A 84 -6.43 7.36 -0.31
CA GLY A 84 -5.76 7.14 0.96
C GLY A 84 -4.79 8.26 1.34
N ILE A 85 -3.98 8.75 0.39
CA ILE A 85 -3.08 9.90 0.61
C ILE A 85 -3.89 11.17 0.90
N ALA A 86 -4.95 11.45 0.13
CA ALA A 86 -5.79 12.62 0.33
C ALA A 86 -6.45 12.64 1.71
N ARG A 87 -6.99 11.49 2.14
CA ARG A 87 -7.59 11.32 3.47
C ARG A 87 -6.57 11.43 4.61
N THR A 88 -5.32 11.02 4.36
CA THR A 88 -4.24 11.13 5.36
C THR A 88 -3.70 12.56 5.47
N TYR A 89 -3.76 13.32 4.38
CA TYR A 89 -3.27 14.71 4.34
C TYR A 89 -4.26 15.71 4.94
N ALA A 90 -5.56 15.52 4.73
CA ALA A 90 -6.63 16.39 5.22
C ALA A 90 -6.76 16.37 6.75
#